data_AF-A0A0F4R7Q2-F1
#
_entry.id   AF-A0A0F4R7Q2-F1
#
_cell.length_a   1.000
_cell.length_b   1.000
_cell.length_c   1.000
_cell.angle_alpha   90.00
_cell.angle_beta   90.00
_cell.angle_gamma   90.00
#
_symmetry.space_group_name_H-M   'P 1'
#
loop_
_entity.id
_entity.type
_entity.pdbx_description
1 polymer ?
#
loop_
_entity_poly.entity_id
_entity_poly.type
_entity_poly.pdbx_seq_one_letter_code
_entity_poly.pdbx_strand_id
1 'polypeptide(L)'
;MPHIRVRGMAFEDLEYISEPLIKAISHYLNIPALHFTLEYQAITYLAAGGASTAYPFFDVSWFERTQEQKEEVARIITELVTPNIAPDTDICVLFHTMQSDDYFYKKGTTS
;
A
#
# COMPACT_ATOMS: atom_id res chain seq x y z
N MET A 1 10.85 4.74 -4.12
CA MET A 1 10.90 3.44 -3.43
C MET A 1 9.78 3.36 -2.39
N PRO A 2 8.49 3.35 -2.78
CA PRO A 2 7.45 2.88 -1.88
C PRO A 2 7.35 1.35 -1.91
N HIS A 3 7.41 0.74 -0.74
CA HIS A 3 7.05 -0.65 -0.52
C HIS A 3 5.65 -0.69 0.07
N ILE A 4 4.73 -1.35 -0.63
CA ILE A 4 3.34 -1.44 -0.23
C ILE A 4 3.06 -2.88 0.18
N ARG A 5 2.62 -3.07 1.42
CA ARG A 5 2.16 -4.37 1.94
C ARG A 5 0.68 -4.31 2.23
N VAL A 6 -0.04 -5.32 1.77
CA VAL A 6 -1.50 -5.33 1.83
C VAL A 6 -1.98 -6.59 2.53
N ARG A 7 -2.92 -6.42 3.45
CA ARG A 7 -3.62 -7.50 4.14
C ARG A 7 -5.10 -7.18 4.25
N GLY A 8 -5.90 -8.19 4.59
CA GLY A 8 -7.32 -8.02 4.87
C GLY A 8 -8.21 -7.81 3.65
N MET A 9 -7.75 -8.23 2.47
CA MET A 9 -8.54 -8.38 1.24
C MET A 9 -8.18 -9.69 0.53
N ALA A 10 -8.98 -10.12 -0.45
CA ALA A 10 -8.66 -11.30 -1.25
C ALA A 10 -7.42 -11.05 -2.13
N PHE A 11 -6.67 -12.11 -2.42
CA PHE A 11 -5.48 -12.02 -3.26
C PHE A 11 -5.87 -11.60 -4.69
N GLU A 12 -6.94 -12.20 -5.21
CA GLU A 12 -7.44 -11.98 -6.57
C GLU A 12 -7.86 -10.52 -6.80
N ASP A 13 -8.51 -9.91 -5.81
CA ASP A 13 -8.90 -8.50 -5.87
C ASP A 13 -7.66 -7.59 -5.89
N LEU A 14 -6.63 -7.92 -5.09
CA LEU A 14 -5.38 -7.17 -5.07
C LEU A 14 -4.59 -7.34 -6.37
N GLU A 15 -4.55 -8.56 -6.91
CA GLU A 15 -3.93 -8.87 -8.20
C GLU A 15 -4.59 -8.06 -9.32
N TYR A 16 -5.93 -8.04 -9.35
CA TYR A 16 -6.72 -7.27 -10.31
C TYR A 16 -6.40 -5.77 -10.30
N ILE A 17 -6.24 -5.17 -9.12
CA ILE A 17 -5.92 -3.73 -8.99
C ILE A 17 -4.43 -3.41 -8.97
N SER A 18 -3.54 -4.41 -9.01
CA SER A 18 -2.10 -4.22 -8.78
C SER A 18 -1.44 -3.23 -9.76
N GLU A 19 -1.66 -3.44 -11.05
CA GLU A 19 -1.14 -2.58 -12.11
C GLU A 19 -1.73 -1.15 -12.09
N PRO A 20 -3.07 -0.95 -12.07
CA PRO A 20 -3.64 0.39 -12.03
C PRO A 20 -3.23 1.15 -10.76
N LEU A 21 -3.11 0.47 -9.61
CA LEU A 21 -2.63 1.06 -8.37
C LEU A 21 -1.20 1.60 -8.50
N ILE A 22 -0.27 0.76 -8.95
CA ILE A 22 1.12 1.16 -9.12
C ILE A 22 1.23 2.30 -10.12
N LYS A 23 0.53 2.22 -11.25
CA LYS A 23 0.56 3.27 -12.29
C LYS A 23 0.00 4.61 -11.81
N ALA A 24 -1.13 4.59 -11.08
CA ALA A 24 -1.75 5.81 -10.57
C ALA A 24 -0.83 6.55 -9.58
N ILE A 25 -0.27 5.82 -8.61
CA ILE A 25 0.66 6.42 -7.63
C ILE A 25 1.97 6.84 -8.28
N SER A 26 2.51 6.02 -9.21
CA SER A 26 3.71 6.32 -10.00
C SER A 26 3.56 7.62 -10.78
N HIS A 27 2.42 7.79 -11.46
CA HIS A 27 2.11 9.00 -12.22
C HIS A 27 2.00 10.22 -11.31
N TYR A 28 1.24 10.13 -10.22
CA TYR A 28 1.05 11.25 -9.28
C TYR A 28 2.36 11.70 -8.63
N LEU A 29 3.15 10.77 -8.12
CA LEU A 29 4.42 11.07 -7.44
C LEU A 29 5.58 11.36 -8.41
N ASN A 30 5.36 11.23 -9.72
CA ASN A 30 6.36 11.32 -10.77
C ASN A 30 7.61 10.45 -10.48
N ILE A 31 7.37 9.19 -10.11
CA ILE A 31 8.44 8.19 -9.87
C ILE A 31 8.21 6.96 -10.75
N PRO A 32 9.26 6.35 -11.34
CA PRO A 32 9.12 5.14 -12.14
C PRO A 32 8.38 4.01 -11.41
N ALA A 33 7.45 3.34 -12.09
CA ALA A 33 6.72 2.17 -11.58
C ALA A 33 7.66 1.03 -11.11
N LEU A 34 8.85 0.91 -11.71
CA LEU A 34 9.88 -0.05 -11.31
C LEU A 34 10.40 0.15 -9.88
N HIS A 35 10.16 1.32 -9.26
CA HIS A 35 10.55 1.59 -7.88
C HIS A 35 9.52 1.16 -6.84
N PHE A 36 8.40 0.56 -7.26
CA PHE A 36 7.36 0.07 -6.37
C PHE A 36 7.55 -1.42 -6.10
N THR A 37 7.21 -1.84 -4.90
CA THR A 37 6.87 -3.24 -4.62
C THR A 37 5.46 -3.29 -4.05
N LEU A 38 4.69 -4.30 -4.44
CA LEU A 38 3.37 -4.60 -3.89
C LEU A 38 3.37 -6.04 -3.38
N GLU A 39 3.12 -6.21 -2.09
CA GLU A 39 3.18 -7.50 -1.41
C GLU A 39 1.80 -7.85 -0.83
N TYR A 40 1.31 -9.06 -1.11
CA TYR A 40 0.16 -9.64 -0.42
C TYR A 40 0.60 -10.34 0.86
N GLN A 41 -0.11 -10.10 1.97
CA GLN A 41 0.11 -10.79 3.23
C GLN A 41 -1.09 -11.67 3.58
N ALA A 42 -0.88 -12.99 3.43
CA ALA A 42 -1.84 -14.02 3.80
C ALA A 42 -1.91 -14.19 5.33
N ILE A 43 -2.68 -13.33 5.99
CA ILE A 43 -2.86 -13.37 7.44
C ILE A 43 -4.34 -13.56 7.83
N THR A 44 -4.56 -14.15 9.00
CA THR A 44 -5.91 -14.33 9.57
C THR A 44 -6.09 -13.41 10.76
N TYR A 45 -7.15 -12.61 10.74
CA TYR A 45 -7.51 -11.72 11.84
C TYR A 45 -8.38 -12.43 12.86
N LEU A 46 -8.04 -12.25 14.14
CA LEU A 46 -8.84 -12.71 15.27
C LEU A 46 -9.37 -11.48 15.99
N ALA A 47 -10.68 -11.43 16.23
CA ALA A 47 -11.34 -10.39 17.01
C ALA A 47 -12.07 -11.01 18.22
N ALA A 48 -12.60 -10.16 19.09
CA ALA A 48 -13.47 -10.63 20.16
C ALA A 48 -14.68 -11.37 19.57
N GLY A 49 -14.76 -12.68 19.80
CA GLY A 49 -15.80 -13.55 19.21
C GLY A 49 -15.31 -14.51 18.11
N GLY A 50 -14.03 -14.45 17.70
CA GLY A 50 -13.43 -15.41 16.77
C GLY A 50 -12.80 -14.77 15.54
N ALA A 51 -12.70 -15.54 14.45
CA ALA A 51 -12.20 -15.02 13.18
C ALA A 51 -13.11 -13.88 12.69
N SER A 52 -12.53 -12.72 12.38
CA SER A 52 -13.25 -11.59 11.81
C SER A 52 -12.96 -11.51 10.31
N THR A 53 -13.94 -11.06 9.54
CA THR A 53 -13.64 -10.46 8.23
C THR A 53 -12.75 -9.27 8.51
N ALA A 54 -11.50 -9.37 8.09
CA ALA A 54 -10.58 -8.25 8.10
C ALA A 54 -11.07 -7.18 7.12
N TYR A 55 -10.47 -5.99 7.21
CA TYR A 55 -10.66 -4.94 6.23
C TYR A 55 -9.33 -4.65 5.52
N PRO A 56 -9.34 -4.12 4.29
CA PRO A 56 -8.13 -3.81 3.56
C PRO A 56 -7.23 -2.85 4.34
N PHE A 57 -5.98 -3.26 4.54
CA PHE A 57 -4.98 -2.49 5.24
C PHE A 57 -3.71 -2.40 4.39
N PHE A 58 -3.32 -1.18 4.06
CA PHE A 58 -2.14 -0.86 3.27
C PHE A 58 -1.06 -0.24 4.16
N ASP A 59 0.05 -0.95 4.35
CA ASP A 59 1.26 -0.39 4.93
C ASP A 59 2.18 0.11 3.80
N VAL A 60 2.44 1.41 3.78
CA VAL A 60 3.25 2.08 2.76
C VAL A 60 4.54 2.57 3.40
N SER A 61 5.65 1.88 3.14
CA SER A 61 6.99 2.28 3.59
C SER A 61 7.71 3.02 2.48
N TRP A 62 8.09 4.27 2.72
CA TRP A 62 8.69 5.16 1.70
C TRP A 62 9.58 6.23 2.31
N PHE A 63 10.35 6.96 1.51
CA PHE A 63 11.05 8.15 1.97
C PHE A 63 10.10 9.31 2.26
N GLU A 64 10.60 10.33 2.95
CA GLU A 64 9.81 11.50 3.34
C GLU A 64 9.09 12.15 2.15
N ARG A 65 7.83 12.52 2.39
CA ARG A 65 6.90 13.15 1.44
C ARG A 65 6.07 14.21 2.15
N THR A 66 5.56 15.17 1.39
CA THR A 66 4.66 16.20 1.93
C THR A 66 3.35 15.57 2.41
N GLN A 67 2.67 16.24 3.33
CA GLN A 67 1.38 15.77 3.83
C GLN A 67 0.34 15.63 2.70
N GLU A 68 0.30 16.60 1.78
CA GLU A 68 -0.54 16.57 0.57
C GLU A 68 -0.28 15.30 -0.27
N GLN A 69 0.98 14.91 -0.44
CA GLN A 69 1.33 13.67 -1.15
C GLN A 69 0.85 12.42 -0.40
N LYS A 70 0.85 12.42 0.94
CA LYS A 70 0.32 11.29 1.72
C LYS A 70 -1.19 11.18 1.55
N GLU A 71 -1.89 12.29 1.67
CA GLU A 71 -3.35 12.37 1.55
C GLU A 71 -3.82 11.92 0.17
N GLU A 72 -3.15 12.40 -0.88
CA GLU A 72 -3.52 12.04 -2.25
C GLU A 72 -3.22 10.58 -2.57
N VAL A 73 -2.10 10.03 -2.08
CA VAL A 73 -1.80 8.60 -2.25
C VAL A 73 -2.80 7.73 -1.48
N ALA A 74 -3.18 8.13 -0.27
CA ALA A 74 -4.25 7.45 0.47
C ALA A 74 -5.56 7.49 -0.32
N ARG A 75 -5.93 8.64 -0.88
CA ARG A 75 -7.13 8.80 -1.72
C ARG A 75 -7.12 7.87 -2.93
N ILE A 76 -6.00 7.82 -3.68
CA ILE A 76 -5.82 6.92 -4.83
C ILE A 76 -6.02 5.46 -4.43
N ILE A 77 -5.41 5.02 -3.32
CA ILE A 77 -5.58 3.66 -2.80
C ILE A 77 -7.05 3.41 -2.48
N THR A 78 -7.70 4.29 -1.72
CA THR A 78 -9.09 4.09 -1.31
C THR A 78 -10.05 4.02 -2.50
N GLU A 79 -9.87 4.88 -3.50
CA GLU A 79 -10.74 4.93 -4.68
C GLU A 79 -10.61 3.69 -5.56
N LEU A 80 -9.39 3.14 -5.70
CA LEU A 80 -9.17 1.92 -6.47
C LEU A 80 -9.63 0.66 -5.74
N VAL A 81 -9.57 0.63 -4.41
CA VAL A 81 -9.93 -0.54 -3.61
C VAL A 81 -11.44 -0.63 -3.41
N THR A 82 -12.12 0.50 -3.21
CA THR A 82 -13.57 0.57 -2.89
C THR A 82 -14.45 -0.30 -3.79
N PRO A 83 -14.29 -0.34 -5.13
CA PRO A 83 -15.13 -1.16 -6.01
C PRO A 83 -14.97 -2.67 -5.83
N ASN A 84 -13.91 -3.12 -5.16
CA ASN A 84 -13.53 -4.54 -5.04
C ASN A 84 -13.84 -5.11 -3.65
N ILE A 85 -14.49 -4.34 -2.78
CA ILE A 85 -14.81 -4.75 -1.41
C ILE A 85 -16.30 -4.56 -1.12
N ALA A 86 -16.77 -5.17 -0.04
CA ALA A 86 -18.16 -5.01 0.38
C ALA A 86 -18.46 -3.54 0.71
N PRO A 87 -19.69 -3.05 0.43
CA PRO A 87 -20.11 -1.71 0.83
C PRO A 87 -19.85 -1.45 2.32
N ASP A 88 -19.53 -0.21 2.66
CA ASP A 88 -19.25 0.25 4.03
C ASP A 88 -18.06 -0.44 4.72
N THR A 89 -17.22 -1.17 3.98
CA THR A 89 -15.96 -1.71 4.51
C THR A 89 -14.93 -0.59 4.65
N ASP A 90 -14.36 -0.43 5.85
CA ASP A 90 -13.28 0.52 6.08
C ASP A 90 -12.03 0.18 5.24
N ILE A 91 -11.27 1.19 4.83
CA ILE A 91 -9.96 1.00 4.20
C ILE A 91 -8.94 1.80 5.01
N CYS A 92 -7.87 1.15 5.45
CA CYS A 92 -6.81 1.81 6.19
C CYS A 92 -5.53 1.91 5.36
N VAL A 93 -4.91 3.08 5.37
CA VAL A 93 -3.60 3.33 4.78
C VAL A 93 -2.70 3.91 5.87
N LEU A 94 -1.62 3.21 6.19
CA LEU A 94 -0.61 3.63 7.16
C LEU A 94 0.71 3.89 6.46
N PHE A 95 1.27 5.08 6.68
CA PHE A 95 2.54 5.47 6.10
C PHE A 95 3.69 5.34 7.11
N HIS A 96 4.76 4.68 6.68
CA HIS A 96 6.02 4.58 7.41
C HIS A 96 7.11 5.36 6.67
N THR A 97 7.58 6.46 7.26
CA THR A 97 8.70 7.22 6.70
C THR A 97 10.01 6.53 7.03
N MET A 98 10.74 6.09 6.01
CA MET A 98 12.07 5.51 6.10
C MET A 98 13.14 6.60 6.03
N GLN A 99 14.25 6.40 6.75
CA GLN A 99 15.45 7.22 6.61
C GLN A 99 16.24 6.76 5.38
N SER A 100 16.66 7.70 4.53
CA SER A 100 17.42 7.40 3.31
C SER A 100 18.75 6.72 3.60
N ASP A 101 19.41 7.15 4.68
CA ASP A 101 20.76 6.69 5.05
C ASP A 101 20.77 5.25 5.58
N ASP A 102 19.60 4.74 5.98
CA ASP A 102 19.40 3.35 6.40
C ASP A 102 18.91 2.44 5.26
N TYR A 103 18.73 3.00 4.06
CA TYR A 103 18.19 2.28 2.90
C TYR A 103 19.28 2.03 1.85
N PHE A 104 19.77 0.79 1.78
CA PHE A 104 20.86 0.39 0.90
C PHE A 104 20.38 -0.44 -0.29
N TYR A 105 20.88 -0.14 -1.49
CA TYR A 105 20.69 -0.94 -2.70
C TYR A 105 21.98 -1.03 -3.53
N LYS A 106 21.99 -1.89 -4.56
CA LYS A 106 23.13 -2.07 -5.50
C LYS A 106 24.50 -2.16 -4.82
N LYS A 107 24.83 -3.33 -4.25
CA LYS A 107 26.13 -3.59 -3.58
C LYS A 107 26.38 -2.74 -2.33
N GLY A 108 25.32 -2.35 -1.61
CA GLY A 108 25.46 -1.72 -0.29
C GLY A 108 25.73 -0.20 -0.32
N THR A 109 25.28 0.50 -1.37
CA THR A 109 25.29 1.97 -1.39
C THR A 109 23.92 2.53 -1.01
N THR A 110 23.90 3.67 -0.32
CA THR A 110 22.66 4.36 0.06
C THR A 110 21.97 5.03 -1.13
N SER A 111 20.73 5.45 -0.92
CA SER A 111 19.86 6.06 -1.92
C SER A 111 20.19 7.48 -2.32
#